data_AF-A0A831M1H9-F1
#
_entry.id   AF-A0A831M1H9-F1
#
_cell.length_a   1.000
_cell.length_b   1.000
_cell.length_c   1.000
_cell.angle_alpha   90.00
_cell.angle_beta   90.00
_cell.angle_gamma   90.00
#
_symmetry.space_group_name_H-M   'P 1'
#
loop_
_entity.id
_entity.type
_entity.pdbx_description
1 polymer ?
#
loop_
_entity_poly.entity_id
_entity_poly.type
_entity_poly.pdbx_seq_one_letter_code
_entity_poly.pdbx_strand_id
1 'polypeptide(L)'
;MTFVREMARNGLGAPLVVVMLLAMVVVPLPPFLLDIFFTFNIALSLIVLLVSIYALRPLDFAVFPTVLLIATLLRLALNVASTRVVLLEGHNGTGAAGQVIESFGEFVIGGNYAVGVVVFIILVIINFVVVTKGAGRI
;
A
#
# COMPACT_ATOMS: atom_id res chain seq x y z
N MET A 1 10.22 6.24 24.61
CA MET A 1 9.07 5.31 24.66
C MET A 1 7.90 5.82 25.52
N THR A 2 8.03 6.92 26.27
CA THR A 2 6.96 7.53 27.08
C THR A 2 6.01 8.42 26.29
N PHE A 3 6.49 9.12 25.27
CA PHE A 3 5.73 10.09 24.46
C PHE A 3 4.55 9.49 23.67
N VAL A 4 4.68 8.23 23.23
CA VAL A 4 3.67 7.53 22.42
C VAL A 4 2.48 7.07 23.27
N ARG A 5 2.70 6.76 24.55
CA ARG A 5 1.67 6.20 25.44
C ARG A 5 0.74 7.27 26.02
N GLU A 6 1.20 8.51 26.08
CA GLU A 6 0.45 9.66 26.60
C GLU A 6 -0.48 10.27 25.54
N MET A 7 -0.10 10.20 24.25
CA MET A 7 -0.93 10.67 23.12
C MET A 7 -2.20 9.82 22.89
N ALA A 8 -2.12 8.50 23.14
CA ALA A 8 -3.25 7.59 22.91
C ALA A 8 -4.48 7.88 23.81
N ARG A 9 -4.29 8.60 24.92
CA ARG A 9 -5.33 8.82 25.95
C ARG A 9 -6.18 10.08 25.71
N ASN A 10 -5.76 10.99 24.83
CA ASN A 10 -6.38 12.32 24.62
C ASN A 10 -6.97 12.57 23.22
N GLY A 11 -7.25 11.54 22.42
CA GLY A 11 -7.81 11.72 21.06
C GLY A 11 -6.79 12.22 20.02
N LEU A 12 -5.49 12.22 20.36
CA LEU A 12 -4.37 12.63 19.48
C LEU A 12 -3.94 11.52 18.49
N GLY A 13 -4.66 10.40 18.43
CA GLY A 13 -4.36 9.30 17.50
C GLY A 13 -4.43 9.72 16.03
N ALA A 14 -5.44 10.50 15.65
CA ALA A 14 -5.57 11.00 14.28
C ALA A 14 -4.47 12.00 13.88
N PRO A 15 -4.16 13.05 14.69
CA PRO A 15 -3.02 13.93 14.45
C PRO A 15 -1.68 13.18 14.32
N LEU A 16 -1.46 12.16 15.15
CA LEU A 16 -0.23 11.37 15.12
C LEU A 16 -0.09 10.59 13.81
N VAL A 17 -1.16 9.95 13.34
CA VAL A 17 -1.18 9.24 12.05
C VAL A 17 -0.92 10.21 10.89
N VAL A 18 -1.50 11.41 10.94
CA VAL A 18 -1.26 12.46 9.94
C VAL A 18 0.19 12.94 9.96
N VAL A 19 0.76 13.21 11.13
CA VAL A 19 2.18 13.62 11.26
C VAL A 19 3.12 12.50 10.82
N MET A 20 2.80 11.24 11.12
CA MET A 20 3.60 10.09 10.70
C MET A 20 3.54 9.89 9.17
N LEU A 21 2.36 10.08 8.55
CA LEU A 21 2.20 10.10 7.10
C LEU A 21 3.02 11.22 6.46
N LEU A 22 2.93 12.45 7.00
CA LEU A 22 3.72 13.60 6.52
C LEU A 22 5.23 13.36 6.69
N ALA A 23 5.67 12.77 7.80
CA ALA A 23 7.07 12.43 8.02
C ALA A 23 7.57 11.38 7.01
N MET A 24 6.74 10.39 6.66
CA MET A 24 7.04 9.39 5.63
C MET A 24 7.07 10.00 4.21
N VAL A 25 6.33 11.09 3.97
CA VAL A 25 6.45 11.89 2.74
C VAL A 25 7.74 12.71 2.71
N VAL A 26 8.27 13.14 3.86
CA VAL A 26 9.46 14.03 3.96
C VAL A 26 10.78 13.27 4.09
N VAL A 27 10.80 12.03 4.62
CA VAL A 27 12.02 11.18 4.71
C VAL A 27 11.97 10.01 3.71
N PRO A 28 12.93 9.93 2.75
CA PRO A 28 12.97 8.81 1.81
C PRO A 28 13.30 7.54 2.59
N LEU A 29 12.49 6.49 2.39
CA LEU A 29 12.74 5.21 3.03
C LEU A 29 13.83 4.46 2.26
N PRO A 30 14.77 3.80 2.96
CA PRO A 30 15.75 2.99 2.28
C PRO A 30 15.05 1.83 1.53
N PRO A 31 15.49 1.48 0.31
CA PRO A 31 14.84 0.49 -0.54
C PRO A 31 14.60 -0.87 0.15
N PHE A 32 15.52 -1.30 1.02
CA PHE A 32 15.39 -2.54 1.78
C PHE A 32 14.16 -2.59 2.69
N LEU A 33 13.84 -1.49 3.39
CA LEU A 33 12.64 -1.43 4.24
C LEU A 33 11.37 -1.42 3.39
N LEU A 34 11.41 -0.71 2.26
CA LEU A 34 10.29 -0.67 1.32
C LEU A 34 9.94 -2.08 0.83
N ASP A 35 10.94 -2.86 0.42
CA ASP A 35 10.73 -4.23 -0.06
C ASP A 35 10.09 -5.12 1.01
N ILE A 36 10.59 -5.07 2.25
CA ILE A 36 9.99 -5.83 3.37
C ILE A 36 8.52 -5.46 3.59
N PHE A 37 8.21 -4.17 3.62
CA PHE A 37 6.84 -3.72 3.85
C PHE A 37 5.90 -4.04 2.67
N PHE A 38 6.38 -3.96 1.42
CA PHE A 38 5.60 -4.38 0.26
C PHE A 38 5.32 -5.87 0.27
N THR A 39 6.34 -6.71 0.48
CA THR A 39 6.17 -8.16 0.57
C THR A 39 5.20 -8.52 1.70
N PHE A 40 5.32 -7.86 2.86
CA PHE A 40 4.40 -8.03 3.96
C PHE A 40 2.96 -7.59 3.61
N ASN A 41 2.78 -6.46 2.93
CA ASN A 41 1.45 -5.99 2.51
C ASN A 41 0.77 -6.97 1.54
N ILE A 42 1.52 -7.52 0.59
CA ILE A 42 1.03 -8.52 -0.36
C ILE A 42 0.65 -9.80 0.36
N ALA A 43 1.50 -10.30 1.27
CA ALA A 43 1.22 -11.49 2.07
C ALA A 43 -0.02 -11.30 2.96
N LEU A 44 -0.13 -10.16 3.67
CA LEU A 44 -1.30 -9.81 4.47
C LEU A 44 -2.58 -9.78 3.61
N SER A 45 -2.51 -9.16 2.44
CA SER A 45 -3.66 -9.08 1.51
C SER A 45 -4.10 -10.46 1.03
N LEU A 46 -3.15 -11.37 0.78
CA LEU A 46 -3.44 -12.75 0.39
C LEU A 46 -4.07 -13.53 1.54
N ILE A 47 -3.60 -13.35 2.79
CA ILE A 47 -4.21 -13.96 3.98
C ILE A 47 -5.66 -13.45 4.13
N VAL A 48 -5.88 -12.13 4.01
CA VAL A 48 -7.23 -11.56 4.08
C VAL A 48 -8.13 -12.11 2.98
N LEU A 49 -7.62 -12.24 1.75
CA LEU A 49 -8.36 -12.86 0.64
C LEU A 49 -8.74 -14.31 0.98
N LEU A 50 -7.79 -15.10 1.48
CA LEU A 50 -8.02 -16.50 1.83
C LEU A 50 -9.06 -16.62 2.95
N VAL A 51 -8.93 -15.81 4.01
CA VAL A 51 -9.91 -15.72 5.09
C VAL A 51 -11.28 -15.33 4.54
N SER A 52 -11.36 -14.38 3.61
CA SER A 52 -12.64 -13.96 3.00
C SER A 52 -13.33 -15.08 2.22
N ILE A 53 -12.56 -15.93 1.54
CA ILE A 53 -13.08 -17.06 0.74
C ILE A 53 -13.54 -18.21 1.64
N TYR A 54 -12.85 -18.45 2.76
CA TYR A 54 -13.12 -19.60 3.65
C TYR A 54 -13.92 -19.25 4.93
N ALA A 55 -14.20 -17.98 5.21
CA ALA A 55 -14.95 -17.58 6.41
C ALA A 55 -16.42 -18.02 6.32
N LEU A 56 -16.81 -18.96 7.19
CA LEU A 56 -18.16 -19.50 7.30
C LEU A 56 -18.96 -18.94 8.48
N ARG A 57 -18.34 -18.16 9.39
CA ARG A 57 -18.96 -17.71 10.65
C ARG A 57 -19.14 -16.16 10.72
N PRO A 58 -20.31 -15.66 11.15
CA PRO A 58 -20.58 -14.22 11.28
C PRO A 58 -19.71 -13.48 12.31
N LEU A 59 -19.10 -14.17 13.28
CA LEU A 59 -18.25 -13.54 14.30
C LEU A 59 -16.90 -13.05 13.72
N ASP A 60 -16.39 -13.70 12.67
CA ASP A 60 -15.17 -13.28 11.95
C ASP A 60 -15.39 -11.97 11.16
N PHE A 61 -16.65 -11.67 10.81
CA PHE A 61 -17.01 -10.42 10.14
C PHE A 61 -16.85 -9.17 11.03
N ALA A 62 -16.83 -9.29 12.36
CA ALA A 62 -16.68 -8.13 13.23
C ALA A 62 -15.24 -7.59 13.25
N VAL A 63 -14.24 -8.46 13.11
CA VAL A 63 -12.81 -8.09 13.05
C VAL A 63 -12.38 -7.67 11.64
N PHE A 64 -13.12 -8.15 10.64
CA PHE A 64 -12.80 -7.98 9.22
C PHE A 64 -12.68 -6.50 8.76
N PRO A 65 -13.63 -5.59 9.09
CA PRO A 65 -13.51 -4.17 8.74
C PRO A 65 -12.27 -3.51 9.34
N THR A 66 -11.92 -3.84 10.58
CA THR A 66 -10.75 -3.26 11.26
C THR A 66 -9.45 -3.70 10.62
N VAL A 67 -9.32 -4.99 10.26
CA VAL A 67 -8.15 -5.50 9.54
C VAL A 67 -8.04 -4.86 8.16
N LEU A 68 -9.15 -4.72 7.44
CA LEU A 68 -9.19 -4.01 6.16
C LEU A 68 -8.82 -2.53 6.30
N LEU A 69 -9.27 -1.83 7.34
CA LEU A 69 -8.90 -0.44 7.60
C LEU A 69 -7.38 -0.31 7.81
N ILE A 70 -6.78 -1.18 8.62
CA ILE A 70 -5.33 -1.15 8.86
C ILE A 70 -4.55 -1.50 7.59
N ALA A 71 -4.98 -2.53 6.86
CA ALA A 71 -4.35 -2.96 5.60
C ALA A 71 -4.41 -1.87 4.52
N THR A 72 -5.53 -1.14 4.45
CA THR A 72 -5.70 -0.02 3.50
C THR A 72 -4.85 1.19 3.88
N LEU A 73 -4.74 1.52 5.18
CA LEU A 73 -3.84 2.58 5.65
C LEU A 73 -2.37 2.24 5.38
N LEU A 74 -1.95 1.00 5.63
CA LEU A 74 -0.60 0.51 5.28
C LEU A 74 -0.36 0.65 3.77
N ARG A 75 -1.32 0.22 2.95
CA ARG A 75 -1.24 0.33 1.48
C ARG A 75 -1.10 1.79 1.03
N LEU A 76 -1.89 2.70 1.60
CA LEU A 76 -1.80 4.13 1.29
C LEU A 76 -0.41 4.69 1.61
N ALA A 77 0.10 4.39 2.80
CA ALA A 77 1.42 4.83 3.23
C ALA A 77 2.53 4.31 2.28
N LEU A 78 2.52 3.01 1.97
CA LEU A 78 3.52 2.41 1.08
C LEU A 78 3.48 2.97 -0.34
N ASN A 79 2.30 3.23 -0.89
CA ASN A 79 2.18 3.84 -2.23
C ASN A 79 2.77 5.26 -2.28
N VAL A 80 2.60 6.05 -1.21
CA VAL A 80 3.15 7.42 -1.16
C VAL A 80 4.67 7.37 -0.98
N ALA A 81 5.18 6.49 -0.11
CA ALA A 81 6.62 6.33 0.05
C ALA A 81 7.29 5.79 -1.21
N SER A 82 6.68 4.81 -1.88
CA SER A 82 7.26 4.19 -3.07
C SER A 82 7.32 5.14 -4.24
N THR A 83 6.26 5.91 -4.48
CA THR A 83 6.26 6.90 -5.56
C THR A 83 7.35 7.95 -5.36
N ARG A 84 7.61 8.36 -4.12
CA ARG A 84 8.70 9.29 -3.83
C ARG A 84 10.07 8.66 -4.09
N VAL A 85 10.33 7.46 -3.57
CA VAL A 85 11.59 6.74 -3.78
C VAL A 85 11.85 6.52 -5.27
N VAL A 86 10.81 6.14 -6.03
CA VAL A 86 10.89 6.00 -7.49
C VAL A 86 11.21 7.33 -8.18
N LEU A 87 10.60 8.45 -7.75
CA LEU A 87 10.84 9.77 -8.36
C LEU A 87 12.20 10.39 -7.97
N LEU A 88 12.67 10.16 -6.74
CA LEU A 88 13.92 10.72 -6.23
C LEU A 88 15.13 9.86 -6.54
N GLU A 89 15.04 8.55 -6.37
CA GLU A 89 16.17 7.64 -6.54
C GLU A 89 16.13 6.86 -7.86
N GLY A 90 14.99 6.81 -8.57
CA GLY A 90 14.84 6.02 -9.79
C GLY A 90 15.73 6.43 -10.98
N HIS A 91 16.33 7.63 -10.95
CA HIS A 91 17.32 8.05 -11.94
C HIS A 91 18.72 7.47 -11.69
N ASN A 92 18.99 6.90 -10.51
CA ASN A 92 20.27 6.31 -10.13
C ASN A 92 20.45 4.84 -10.55
N GLY A 93 19.43 4.24 -11.20
CA GLY A 93 19.46 2.86 -11.70
C GLY A 93 18.15 2.11 -11.44
N THR A 94 17.92 1.01 -12.17
CA THR A 94 16.67 0.22 -12.10
C THR A 94 16.44 -0.41 -10.72
N GLY A 95 17.51 -0.75 -9.99
CA GLY A 95 17.45 -1.29 -8.63
C GLY A 95 17.37 -0.26 -7.50
N ALA A 96 17.39 1.05 -7.81
CA ALA A 96 17.41 2.10 -6.79
C ALA A 96 16.06 2.25 -6.05
N ALA A 97 14.96 1.80 -6.66
CA ALA A 97 13.61 1.90 -6.09
C ALA A 97 13.23 0.72 -5.16
N GLY A 98 13.99 -0.37 -5.17
CA GLY A 98 13.68 -1.63 -4.48
C GLY A 98 13.51 -2.79 -5.45
N GLN A 99 13.90 -3.99 -5.02
CA GLN A 99 13.93 -5.19 -5.86
C GLN A 99 12.53 -5.68 -6.19
N VAL A 100 11.56 -5.50 -5.27
CA VAL A 100 10.17 -5.88 -5.51
C VAL A 100 9.60 -4.99 -6.61
N ILE A 101 9.82 -3.68 -6.55
CA ILE A 101 9.33 -2.72 -7.56
C ILE A 101 9.97 -2.98 -8.93
N GLU A 102 11.28 -3.22 -8.98
CA GLU A 102 11.99 -3.55 -10.23
C GLU A 102 11.42 -4.82 -10.87
N SER A 103 11.26 -5.90 -10.08
CA SER A 103 10.74 -7.18 -10.55
C SER A 103 9.29 -7.07 -11.04
N PHE A 104 8.43 -6.33 -10.33
CA PHE A 104 7.07 -6.06 -10.77
C PHE A 104 7.03 -5.21 -12.05
N GLY A 105 7.92 -4.22 -12.16
CA GLY A 105 8.06 -3.38 -13.35
C GLY A 105 8.43 -4.19 -14.58
N GLU A 106 9.48 -5.02 -14.48
CA GLU A 106 9.93 -5.90 -15.56
C GLU A 106 8.85 -6.91 -15.97
N PHE A 107 8.15 -7.48 -14.99
CA PHE A 107 7.04 -8.41 -15.23
C PHE A 107 5.88 -7.75 -16.00
N VAL A 108 5.51 -6.51 -15.66
CA VAL A 108 4.40 -5.79 -16.29
C VAL A 108 4.74 -5.34 -17.71
N ILE A 109 5.97 -4.87 -17.95
CA ILE A 109 6.37 -4.43 -19.30
C ILE A 109 6.71 -5.60 -20.22
N GLY A 110 7.12 -6.75 -19.69
CA GLY A 110 7.39 -7.96 -20.48
C GLY A 110 8.40 -7.74 -21.62
N GLY A 111 9.34 -6.81 -21.44
CA GLY A 111 10.32 -6.40 -22.46
C GLY A 111 9.82 -5.38 -23.51
N ASN A 112 8.55 -4.95 -23.45
CA ASN A 112 7.99 -3.93 -24.35
C ASN A 112 7.28 -2.82 -23.57
N TYR A 113 7.88 -1.62 -23.56
CA TYR A 113 7.30 -0.44 -22.92
C TYR A 113 5.88 -0.11 -23.41
N ALA A 114 5.54 -0.40 -24.68
CA ALA A 114 4.18 -0.19 -25.20
C ALA A 114 3.16 -1.10 -24.50
N VAL A 115 3.52 -2.36 -24.21
CA VAL A 115 2.67 -3.29 -23.43
C VAL A 115 2.49 -2.74 -22.02
N GLY A 116 3.57 -2.26 -21.40
CA GLY A 116 3.53 -1.61 -20.09
C GLY A 116 2.53 -0.45 -19.99
N VAL A 117 2.56 0.47 -20.96
CA VAL A 117 1.63 1.62 -21.00
C VAL A 117 0.18 1.15 -21.18
N VAL A 118 -0.06 0.16 -22.04
CA VAL A 118 -1.41 -0.40 -22.23
C VAL A 118 -1.94 -1.02 -20.94
N VAL A 119 -1.13 -1.85 -20.26
CA VAL A 119 -1.51 -2.46 -18.97
C VAL A 119 -1.75 -1.39 -17.91
N PHE A 120 -0.90 -0.36 -17.84
CA PHE A 120 -1.08 0.75 -16.91
C PHE A 120 -2.42 1.46 -17.12
N ILE A 121 -2.81 1.75 -18.37
CA ILE A 121 -4.11 2.36 -18.69
C ILE A 121 -5.27 1.45 -18.25
N ILE A 122 -5.18 0.15 -18.50
CA ILE A 122 -6.20 -0.83 -18.07
C ILE A 122 -6.36 -0.78 -16.55
N LEU A 123 -5.25 -0.82 -15.80
CA LEU A 123 -5.28 -0.77 -14.34
C LEU A 123 -5.87 0.54 -13.80
N VAL A 124 -5.52 1.68 -14.39
CA VAL A 124 -6.08 3.00 -14.01
C VAL A 124 -7.59 3.03 -14.24
N ILE A 125 -8.06 2.55 -15.39
CA ILE A 125 -9.50 2.49 -15.70
C ILE A 125 -10.22 1.58 -14.69
N ILE A 126 -9.70 0.38 -14.44
CA ILE A 126 -10.30 -0.55 -13.46
C ILE A 126 -10.34 0.09 -12.08
N ASN A 127 -9.26 0.72 -11.62
CA ASN A 127 -9.19 1.35 -10.31
C ASN A 127 -10.24 2.46 -10.18
N PHE A 128 -10.37 3.32 -11.19
CA PHE A 128 -11.37 4.38 -11.21
C PHE A 128 -12.81 3.85 -11.27
N VAL A 129 -13.08 2.88 -12.14
CA VAL A 129 -14.42 2.28 -12.33
C VAL A 129 -14.87 1.53 -11.07
N VAL A 130 -13.98 0.77 -10.43
CA VAL A 130 -14.30 0.03 -9.20
C VAL A 130 -14.60 0.98 -8.05
N VAL A 131 -13.83 2.07 -7.89
CA VAL A 131 -14.10 3.08 -6.85
C VAL A 131 -15.46 3.75 -7.08
N THR A 132 -15.74 4.19 -8.31
CA THR A 132 -17.01 4.86 -8.64
C THR A 132 -18.22 3.91 -8.54
N LYS A 133 -18.09 2.66 -8.99
CA LYS A 133 -19.19 1.67 -8.91
C LYS A 133 -19.36 1.08 -7.50
N GLY A 134 -18.28 0.96 -6.73
CA GLY A 134 -18.30 0.46 -5.35
C GLY A 134 -18.97 1.42 -4.38
N ALA A 135 -18.76 2.73 -4.56
CA ALA A 135 -19.41 3.77 -3.76
C ALA A 135 -20.93 3.86 -3.99
N GLY A 136 -21.44 3.44 -5.15
CA GLY A 136 -22.87 3.52 -5.47
C GLY A 136 -23.75 2.40 -4.91
N ARG A 137 -23.19 1.40 -4.21
CA ARG A 137 -23.94 0.28 -3.59
C ARG A 137 -24.08 0.40 -2.06
N ILE A 138 -23.59 1.50 -1.48
CA ILE A 138 -23.67 1.84 -0.06
C ILE A 138 -24.55 3.07 0.08
#